data_AF-Q21G32-F1
#
_entry.id   AF-Q21G32-F1
#
_cell.length_a   1.000
_cell.length_b   1.000
_cell.length_c   1.000
_cell.angle_alpha   90.00
_cell.angle_beta   90.00
_cell.angle_gamma   90.00
#
_symmetry.space_group_name_H-M   'P 1'
#
loop_
_entity.id
_entity.type
_entity.pdbx_description
1 polymer ?
#
loop_
_entity_poly.entity_id
_entity_poly.type
_entity_poly.pdbx_seq_one_letter_code
_entity_poly.pdbx_strand_id
1 'polypeptide(L)'
;MREFLETVENLNSQYASIEIDGELDSLSHNFWSAAEIENGKNVQADWDVPAHLIPFYGDWHDLFCLDSDSGKIVSLNDEREIIYVWSCIKDFIASLSTTEVELTKKPEIVSFSLSPDLLEKANEFKKKNT
;
A
#
# COMPACT_ATOMS: atom_id res chain seq x y z
N MET A 1 -4.27 -21.92 -1.95
CA MET A 1 -4.41 -20.71 -2.79
C MET A 1 -5.78 -20.06 -2.60
N ARG A 2 -6.91 -20.69 -2.99
CA ARG A 2 -8.25 -20.11 -2.72
C ARG A 2 -8.51 -19.84 -1.25
N GLU A 3 -8.26 -20.83 -0.40
CA GLU A 3 -8.45 -20.69 1.05
C GLU A 3 -7.67 -19.51 1.65
N PHE A 4 -6.48 -19.20 1.12
CA PHE A 4 -5.70 -18.03 1.55
C PHE A 4 -6.41 -16.73 1.19
N LEU A 5 -6.83 -16.57 -0.07
CA LEU A 5 -7.54 -15.36 -0.51
C LEU A 5 -8.89 -15.17 0.21
N GLU A 6 -9.53 -16.25 0.67
CA GLU A 6 -10.77 -16.18 1.44
C GLU A 6 -10.56 -15.79 2.91
N THR A 7 -9.33 -15.87 3.42
CA THR A 7 -9.04 -15.67 4.85
C THR A 7 -7.94 -14.66 5.15
N VAL A 8 -7.32 -14.06 4.12
CA VAL A 8 -6.19 -13.13 4.27
C VAL A 8 -6.55 -11.88 5.06
N GLU A 9 -7.81 -11.42 5.02
CA GLU A 9 -8.29 -10.30 5.85
C GLU A 9 -8.13 -10.53 7.35
N ASN A 10 -8.10 -11.79 7.81
CA ASN A 10 -7.93 -12.13 9.23
C ASN A 10 -6.54 -11.76 9.75
N LEU A 11 -5.57 -11.55 8.86
CA LEU A 11 -4.21 -11.15 9.21
C LEU A 11 -4.16 -9.70 9.73
N ASN A 12 -5.14 -8.86 9.35
CA ASN A 12 -5.25 -7.46 9.80
C ASN A 12 -5.35 -7.31 11.33
N SER A 13 -5.86 -8.33 12.02
CA SER A 13 -6.02 -8.28 13.48
C SER A 13 -4.73 -8.59 14.25
N GLN A 14 -3.71 -9.11 13.57
CA GLN A 14 -2.51 -9.67 14.22
C GLN A 14 -1.23 -8.98 13.76
N TYR A 15 -1.14 -8.59 12.50
CA TYR A 15 0.09 -8.12 11.88
C TYR A 15 0.01 -6.64 11.54
N ALA A 16 1.10 -5.92 11.83
CA ALA A 16 1.22 -4.48 11.63
C ALA A 16 2.38 -4.11 10.69
N SER A 17 3.30 -5.04 10.44
CA SER A 17 4.48 -4.83 9.60
C SER A 17 4.87 -6.09 8.84
N ILE A 18 5.77 -5.95 7.89
CA ILE A 18 6.30 -7.03 7.06
C ILE A 18 7.80 -6.83 6.83
N GLU A 19 8.56 -7.93 6.92
CA GLU A 19 9.98 -7.95 6.58
C GLU A 19 10.17 -8.15 5.07
N ILE A 20 10.83 -7.19 4.42
CA ILE A 20 11.16 -7.20 2.98
C ILE A 20 12.65 -6.90 2.86
N ASP A 21 13.40 -7.82 2.24
CA ASP A 21 14.87 -7.71 2.06
C ASP A 21 15.66 -7.44 3.38
N GLY A 22 15.13 -7.91 4.52
CA GLY A 22 15.73 -7.71 5.84
C GLY A 22 15.43 -6.35 6.48
N GLU A 23 14.58 -5.53 5.85
CA GLU A 23 14.03 -4.30 6.41
C GLU A 23 12.59 -4.52 6.86
N LEU A 24 12.24 -3.99 8.04
CA LEU A 24 10.89 -4.08 8.57
C LEU A 24 10.09 -2.86 8.12
N ASP A 25 9.08 -3.09 7.29
CA ASP A 25 8.22 -2.05 6.73
C ASP A 25 6.81 -2.08 7.33
N SER A 26 6.16 -0.92 7.40
CA SER A 26 4.83 -0.79 7.99
C SER A 26 3.76 -1.20 6.98
N LEU A 27 2.82 -2.04 7.41
CA LEU A 27 1.63 -2.30 6.59
C LEU A 27 0.74 -1.05 6.61
N SER A 28 0.80 -0.26 5.53
CA SER A 28 0.06 1.00 5.40
C SER A 28 -1.43 0.82 5.07
N HIS A 29 -1.78 -0.35 4.53
CA HIS A 29 -3.14 -0.76 4.17
C HIS A 29 -3.56 -2.01 4.93
N ASN A 30 -4.84 -2.36 4.83
CA ASN A 30 -5.37 -3.64 5.27
C ASN A 30 -5.28 -4.66 4.13
N PHE A 31 -5.08 -5.92 4.48
CA PHE A 31 -5.41 -7.05 3.63
C PHE A 31 -6.89 -6.99 3.24
N TRP A 32 -7.15 -7.18 1.96
CA TRP A 32 -8.46 -7.07 1.38
C TRP A 32 -9.36 -8.23 1.80
N SER A 33 -10.64 -7.93 1.98
CA SER A 33 -11.67 -8.95 2.11
C SER A 33 -11.86 -9.74 0.82
N ALA A 34 -12.51 -10.90 0.90
CA ALA A 34 -12.82 -11.70 -0.28
C ALA A 34 -13.60 -10.91 -1.36
N ALA A 35 -14.49 -10.00 -0.94
CA ALA A 35 -15.25 -9.14 -1.84
C ALA A 35 -14.37 -8.07 -2.51
N GLU A 36 -13.42 -7.48 -1.78
CA GLU A 36 -12.45 -6.54 -2.33
C GLU A 36 -11.50 -7.21 -3.31
N ILE A 37 -11.08 -8.45 -3.04
CA ILE A 37 -10.28 -9.25 -3.97
C ILE A 37 -11.04 -9.52 -5.26
N GLU A 38 -12.34 -9.84 -5.18
CA GLU A 38 -13.19 -10.00 -6.37
C GLU A 38 -13.30 -8.68 -7.14
N ASN A 39 -13.49 -7.55 -6.46
CA ASN A 39 -13.50 -6.24 -7.09
C ASN A 39 -12.15 -5.91 -7.75
N GLY A 40 -11.04 -6.19 -7.06
CA GLY A 40 -9.68 -6.01 -7.57
C GLY A 40 -9.46 -6.77 -8.88
N LYS A 41 -9.94 -8.02 -8.98
CA LYS A 41 -9.88 -8.80 -10.23
C LYS A 41 -10.67 -8.18 -11.39
N ASN A 42 -11.72 -7.41 -11.10
CA ASN A 42 -12.51 -6.75 -12.14
C ASN A 42 -11.82 -5.49 -12.69
N VAL A 43 -10.94 -4.86 -11.90
CA VAL A 43 -10.24 -3.61 -12.26
C VAL A 43 -8.74 -3.79 -12.49
N GLN A 44 -8.20 -4.99 -12.29
CA GLN A 44 -6.76 -5.24 -12.40
C GLN A 44 -6.20 -4.93 -13.80
N ALA A 45 -7.02 -5.09 -14.84
CA ALA A 45 -6.63 -4.76 -16.20
C ALA A 45 -6.47 -3.25 -16.41
N ASP A 46 -7.32 -2.44 -15.77
CA ASP A 46 -7.21 -0.98 -15.75
C ASP A 46 -5.96 -0.49 -15.00
N TRP A 47 -5.38 -1.37 -14.17
CA TRP A 47 -4.15 -1.12 -13.43
C TRP A 47 -2.92 -1.73 -14.09
N ASP A 48 -3.02 -2.29 -15.31
CA ASP A 48 -1.92 -3.01 -15.99
C ASP A 48 -1.35 -4.19 -15.16
N VAL A 49 -2.15 -4.78 -14.27
CA VAL A 49 -1.79 -5.96 -13.49
C VAL A 49 -2.14 -7.24 -14.26
N PRO A 50 -1.17 -8.12 -14.56
CA PRO A 50 -1.41 -9.35 -15.30
C PRO A 50 -2.50 -10.25 -14.70
N ALA A 51 -3.32 -10.87 -15.55
CA ALA A 51 -4.46 -11.71 -15.15
C ALA A 51 -4.11 -12.85 -14.15
N HIS A 52 -2.88 -13.34 -14.17
CA HIS A 52 -2.41 -14.39 -13.28
C HIS A 52 -2.04 -13.88 -11.88
N LEU A 53 -1.83 -12.57 -11.72
CA LEU A 53 -1.54 -11.91 -10.45
C LEU A 53 -2.85 -11.42 -9.84
N ILE A 54 -3.21 -11.99 -8.69
CA ILE A 54 -4.43 -11.66 -7.96
C ILE A 54 -4.06 -10.71 -6.82
N PRO A 55 -4.38 -9.41 -6.90
CA PRO A 55 -4.10 -8.47 -5.81
C PRO A 55 -4.96 -8.79 -4.57
N PHE A 56 -4.36 -8.67 -3.39
CA PHE A 56 -5.02 -8.93 -2.11
C PHE A 56 -4.62 -7.96 -0.98
N TYR A 57 -3.76 -6.98 -1.28
CA TYR A 57 -3.28 -5.98 -0.34
C TYR A 57 -2.83 -4.73 -1.08
N GLY A 58 -2.98 -3.59 -0.42
CA GLY A 58 -2.42 -2.32 -0.87
C GLY A 58 -3.42 -1.44 -1.61
N ASP A 59 -2.91 -0.62 -2.52
CA ASP A 59 -3.69 0.27 -3.38
C ASP A 59 -3.13 0.26 -4.81
N TRP A 60 -3.64 1.13 -5.69
CA TRP A 60 -3.20 1.16 -7.09
C TRP A 60 -1.71 1.52 -7.27
N HIS A 61 -1.06 2.12 -6.28
CA HIS A 61 0.38 2.37 -6.26
C HIS A 61 1.16 1.11 -5.87
N ASP A 62 0.95 0.57 -4.67
CA ASP A 62 1.71 -0.56 -4.14
C ASP A 62 0.80 -1.76 -3.86
N LEU A 63 1.07 -2.90 -4.49
CA LEU A 63 0.21 -4.09 -4.42
C LEU A 63 0.99 -5.32 -3.96
N PHE A 64 0.37 -6.13 -3.09
CA PHE A 64 0.75 -7.55 -3.00
C PHE A 64 -0.21 -8.41 -3.80
N CYS A 65 0.37 -9.28 -4.61
CA CYS A 65 -0.36 -10.14 -5.54
C CYS A 65 0.00 -11.61 -5.31
N LEU A 66 -1.01 -12.48 -5.33
CA LEU A 66 -0.83 -13.93 -5.39
C LEU A 66 -0.72 -14.34 -6.86
N ASP A 67 0.39 -14.95 -7.22
CA ASP A 67 0.61 -15.56 -8.52
C ASP A 67 -0.17 -16.88 -8.59
N SER A 68 -1.23 -16.92 -9.40
CA SER A 68 -2.12 -18.07 -9.50
C SER A 68 -1.52 -19.28 -10.25
N ASP A 69 -0.47 -19.06 -11.04
CA ASP A 69 0.23 -20.12 -11.78
C ASP A 69 1.24 -20.87 -10.91
N SER A 70 1.98 -20.15 -10.07
CA SER A 70 3.10 -20.67 -9.27
C SER A 70 2.82 -20.74 -7.77
N GLY A 71 1.80 -20.03 -7.27
CA GLY A 71 1.48 -19.93 -5.85
C GLY A 71 2.45 -19.05 -5.04
N LYS A 72 3.29 -18.28 -5.73
CA LYS A 72 4.17 -17.26 -5.14
C LYS A 72 3.38 -16.02 -4.78
N ILE A 73 3.94 -15.20 -3.89
CA ILE A 73 3.43 -13.85 -3.66
C ILE A 73 4.47 -12.87 -4.17
N VAL A 74 4.03 -11.81 -4.82
CA VAL A 74 4.90 -10.75 -5.35
C VAL A 74 4.45 -9.41 -4.82
N SER A 75 5.41 -8.52 -4.58
CA SER A 75 5.16 -7.11 -4.33
C SER A 75 5.39 -6.31 -5.62
N LEU A 76 4.44 -5.47 -5.99
CA LEU A 76 4.48 -4.59 -7.16
C LEU A 76 4.49 -3.13 -6.72
N ASN A 77 5.31 -2.31 -7.37
CA ASN A 77 5.31 -0.86 -7.22
C ASN A 77 4.36 -0.16 -8.21
N ASP A 78 4.36 1.17 -8.19
CA ASP A 78 3.57 2.04 -9.09
C ASP A 78 3.85 1.75 -10.57
N GLU A 79 5.10 1.40 -10.89
CA GLU A 79 5.56 1.09 -12.25
C GLU A 79 5.28 -0.38 -12.66
N ARG A 80 4.59 -1.16 -11.82
CA ARG A 80 4.31 -2.60 -11.99
C ARG A 80 5.55 -3.47 -12.08
N GLU A 81 6.65 -3.01 -11.52
CA GLU A 81 7.86 -3.79 -11.33
C GLU A 81 7.73 -4.67 -10.09
N ILE A 82 8.22 -5.90 -10.20
CA ILE A 82 8.29 -6.81 -9.06
C ILE A 82 9.48 -6.39 -8.19
N ILE A 83 9.19 -5.81 -7.03
CA ILE A 83 10.21 -5.37 -6.07
C ILE A 83 10.61 -6.49 -5.11
N TYR A 84 9.72 -7.44 -4.85
CA TYR A 84 10.01 -8.57 -3.97
C TYR A 84 9.16 -9.81 -4.32
N VAL A 85 9.69 -11.00 -4.01
CA VAL A 85 9.03 -12.29 -4.27
C VAL A 85 9.15 -13.21 -3.06
N TRP A 86 8.01 -13.60 -2.51
CA TRP A 86 7.92 -14.70 -1.56
C TRP A 86 7.71 -16.01 -2.29
N SER A 87 8.48 -17.03 -1.91
CA SER A 87 8.48 -18.32 -2.61
C SER A 87 7.17 -19.09 -2.47
N CYS A 88 6.41 -18.80 -1.41
CA CYS A 88 5.07 -19.35 -1.17
C CYS A 88 4.32 -18.55 -0.09
N ILE A 89 3.04 -18.87 0.09
CA ILE A 89 2.19 -18.25 1.13
C ILE A 89 2.78 -18.39 2.55
N LYS A 90 3.42 -19.52 2.88
CA LYS A 90 4.00 -19.72 4.20
C LYS A 90 5.18 -18.78 4.47
N ASP A 91 5.97 -18.52 3.44
CA ASP A 91 7.12 -17.62 3.48
C ASP A 91 6.64 -16.19 3.71
N PHE A 92 5.62 -15.76 2.96
CA PHE A 92 4.95 -14.48 3.17
C PHE A 92 4.42 -14.30 4.59
N ILE A 93 3.67 -15.28 5.12
CA ILE A 93 3.15 -15.21 6.50
C ILE A 93 4.29 -15.16 7.53
N ALA A 94 5.40 -15.86 7.28
CA ALA A 94 6.57 -15.82 8.16
C ALA A 94 7.29 -14.47 8.16
N SER A 95 7.19 -13.71 7.06
CA SER A 95 7.69 -12.32 6.98
C SER A 95 6.81 -11.31 7.70
N LEU A 96 5.56 -11.65 8.04
CA LEU A 96 4.68 -10.73 8.76
C LEU A 96 5.07 -10.62 10.23
N SER A 97 5.01 -9.41 10.77
CA SER A 97 5.35 -9.11 12.16
C SER A 97 4.23 -8.35 12.86
N THR A 98 4.09 -8.62 14.16
CA THR A 98 3.15 -7.93 15.05
C THR A 98 3.74 -6.61 15.57
N THR A 99 5.00 -6.31 15.23
CA THR A 99 5.69 -5.10 15.66
C THR A 99 5.14 -3.90 14.89
N GLU A 100 4.68 -2.87 15.60
CA GLU A 100 4.35 -1.59 14.98
C GLU A 100 5.65 -0.84 14.66
N VAL A 101 5.81 -0.42 13.41
CA VAL A 101 6.91 0.46 13.01
C VAL A 101 6.45 1.89 13.26
N GLU A 102 6.96 2.53 14.31
CA GLU A 102 6.66 3.94 14.55
C GLU A 102 7.20 4.80 13.39
N LEU A 103 6.30 5.38 12.60
CA LEU A 103 6.62 6.41 11.62
C LEU A 103 7.08 7.67 12.36
N THR A 104 8.31 7.65 12.89
CA THR A 104 8.98 8.78 13.52
C THR A 104 9.50 9.79 12.49
N LYS A 105 8.75 10.01 11.40
CA LYS A 105 8.92 11.22 10.58
C LYS A 105 7.86 12.21 11.00
N LYS A 106 8.22 13.08 11.95
CA LYS A 106 7.61 14.40 12.07
C LYS A 106 7.51 14.97 10.64
N PRO A 107 6.34 15.42 10.15
CA PRO A 107 6.31 16.16 8.91
C PRO A 107 7.17 17.41 9.12
N GLU A 108 8.35 17.44 8.52
CA GLU A 108 9.07 18.68 8.34
C GLU A 108 8.19 19.52 7.41
N ILE A 109 7.59 20.55 7.98
CA ILE A 109 6.89 21.58 7.22
C ILE A 109 7.98 22.21 6.34
N VAL A 110 8.10 21.74 5.11
CA VAL A 110 8.89 22.43 4.09
C VAL A 110 8.15 23.73 3.86
N SER A 111 8.67 24.80 4.44
CA SER A 111 8.09 26.15 4.37
C SER A 111 7.60 26.43 2.95
N PHE A 112 6.29 26.54 2.79
CA PHE A 112 5.68 27.03 1.56
C PHE A 112 6.16 28.48 1.42
N SER A 113 7.14 28.74 0.55
CA SER A 113 7.43 30.09 0.10
C SER A 113 6.20 30.58 -0.65
N LEU A 114 5.27 31.19 0.08
CA LEU A 114 4.24 32.04 -0.50
C LEU A 114 4.97 33.04 -1.41
N SER A 115 4.76 32.92 -2.72
CA SER A 115 5.18 33.94 -3.67
C SER A 115 4.69 35.30 -3.16
N PRO A 116 5.49 36.38 -3.25
CA PRO A 116 5.13 37.70 -2.72
C PRO A 116 3.75 38.19 -3.18
N ASP A 117 3.30 37.76 -4.37
CA ASP A 117 1.95 37.99 -4.91
C ASP A 117 0.79 37.52 -4.01
N LEU A 118 0.93 36.36 -3.36
CA LEU A 118 -0.12 35.81 -2.48
C LEU A 118 -0.14 36.52 -1.13
N LEU A 119 1.00 37.03 -0.68
CA LEU A 119 1.10 37.83 0.55
C LEU A 119 0.45 39.22 0.37
N GLU A 120 0.57 39.80 -0.82
CA GLU A 120 -0.05 41.10 -1.14
C GLU A 120 -1.58 40.98 -1.22
N LYS A 121 -2.10 39.94 -1.90
CA LYS A 121 -3.55 39.66 -1.93
C LYS A 121 -4.15 39.38 -0.55
N ALA A 122 -3.43 38.68 0.33
CA ALA A 122 -3.91 38.40 1.69
C ALA A 122 -4.02 39.68 2.54
N ASN A 123 -3.12 40.66 2.33
CA ASN A 123 -3.16 41.94 3.02
C ASN A 123 -4.24 42.89 2.47
N GLU A 124 -4.56 42.83 1.18
CA GLU A 124 -5.70 43.56 0.62
C GLU A 124 -7.04 43.08 1.18
N PHE A 125 -7.19 41.77 1.42
CA PHE A 125 -8.42 41.21 2.00
C PHE A 125 -8.67 41.70 3.43
N LYS A 126 -7.63 41.91 4.24
CA LYS A 126 -7.77 42.46 5.60
C LYS A 126 -8.13 43.96 5.62
N LYS A 127 -7.74 44.72 4.60
CA LYS A 127 -8.00 46.17 4.53
C LYS A 127 -9.40 46.54 4.01
N LYS A 128 -10.14 45.60 3.40
CA LYS A 128 -11.49 45.86 2.88
C LYS A 128 -12.63 45.62 3.87
N ASN A 129 -12.35 45.07 5.05
CA ASN A 129 -13.36 44.74 6.08
C ASN A 129 -13.18 45.54 7.39
N THR A 130 -12.59 46.73 7.32
CA THR A 130 -12.60 47.75 8.39
C THR A 130 -13.03 49.07 7.77
#